data_AF-A0A9D5Z7A2-F1
#
_entry.id   AF-A0A9D5Z7A2-F1
#
_cell.length_a   1.000
_cell.length_b   1.000
_cell.length_c   1.000
_cell.angle_alpha   90.00
_cell.angle_beta   90.00
_cell.angle_gamma   90.00
#
_symmetry.space_group_name_H-M   'P 1'
#
loop_
_entity.id
_entity.type
_entity.pdbx_description
1 polymer ?
#
loop_
_entity_poly.entity_id
_entity_poly.type
_entity_poly.pdbx_seq_one_letter_code
_entity_poly.pdbx_strand_id
1 'polypeptide(L)' 'MLTRLLQHRFGDLPPWASQKIANADLSTLEIWSLRILDAPTLESVLADPS' A
#
# COMPACT_ATOMS: atom_id res chain seq x y z
N MET A 1 6.03 -2.61 -7.82
CA MET A 1 5.28 -1.55 -8.54
C MET A 1 4.39 -0.74 -7.61
N LEU A 2 3.68 -1.39 -6.66
CA LEU A 2 2.80 -0.74 -5.69
C LEU A 2 3.37 0.52 -5.04
N THR A 3 4.62 0.51 -4.60
CA THR A 3 5.29 1.67 -3.97
C THR A 3 5.23 2.93 -4.83
N ARG A 4 5.42 2.85 -6.15
CA ARG A 4 5.32 4.01 -7.05
C ARG A 4 3.89 4.53 -7.17
N LEU A 5 2.91 3.62 -7.20
CA LEU A 5 1.50 4.00 -7.26
C LEU A 5 1.07 4.72 -5.97
N LEU A 6 1.52 4.21 -4.82
CA LEU A 6 1.30 4.84 -3.53
C LEU A 6 1.98 6.20 -3.45
N GLN A 7 3.21 6.33 -3.96
CA GLN A 7 3.90 7.61 -4.01
C GLN A 7 3.19 8.63 -4.91
N HIS A 8 2.65 8.19 -6.04
CA HIS A 8 1.91 9.05 -6.95
C HIS A 8 0.58 9.55 -6.33
N ARG A 9 -0.13 8.69 -5.58
CA ARG A 9 -1.45 9.03 -5.02
C ARG A 9 -1.37 9.75 -3.68
N PHE A 10 -0.38 9.42 -2.85
CA PHE A 10 -0.26 9.90 -1.47
C PHE A 10 0.99 10.75 -1.22
N GLY A 11 1.91 10.87 -2.17
CA GLY A 11 3.16 11.62 -2.01
C GLY A 11 4.25 10.78 -1.34
N ASP A 12 5.13 11.42 -0.57
CA ASP A 12 6.23 10.71 0.08
C ASP A 12 5.72 9.65 1.07
N LEU A 13 6.24 8.43 0.98
CA LEU A 13 5.76 7.34 1.82
C LEU A 13 6.45 7.36 3.17
N PRO A 14 5.70 7.39 4.28
CA PRO A 14 6.29 7.34 5.59
C PRO A 14 7.05 6.02 5.81
N PRO A 15 8.05 5.99 6.71
CA PRO A 15 8.91 4.83 6.91
C PRO A 15 8.15 3.54 7.22
N TRP A 16 7.07 3.64 8.00
CA TRP A 16 6.23 2.49 8.36
C TRP A 16 5.56 1.85 7.14
N ALA A 17 5.14 2.65 6.15
CA ALA A 17 4.49 2.15 4.94
C ALA A 17 5.49 1.40 4.07
N SER A 18 6.68 1.98 3.89
CA SER A 18 7.79 1.34 3.17
C SER A 18 8.21 0.02 3.82
N GLN A 19 8.31 -0.03 5.16
CA GLN A 19 8.58 -1.28 5.89
C GLN A 19 7.45 -2.30 5.73
N LYS A 20 6.19 -1.88 5.82
CA LYS A 20 5.04 -2.78 5.67
C LYS A 20 4.98 -3.38 4.26
N ILE A 21 5.29 -2.60 3.23
CA ILE A 21 5.38 -3.08 1.84
C ILE A 21 6.55 -4.05 1.66
N ALA A 22 7.70 -3.78 2.27
CA ALA A 22 8.88 -4.64 2.15
C ALA A 22 8.71 -6.02 2.84
N ASN A 23 7.87 -6.10 3.88
CA ASN A 23 7.61 -7.34 4.62
C ASN A 23 6.35 -8.08 4.15
N ALA A 24 5.61 -7.54 3.18
CA ALA A 24 4.36 -8.13 2.72
C ALA A 24 4.60 -9.23 1.67
N ASP A 25 3.90 -10.34 1.82
CA ASP A 25 3.84 -11.38 0.80
C ASP A 25 3.12 -10.92 -0.47
N LEU A 26 3.35 -11.66 -1.56
CA LEU A 26 2.84 -11.34 -2.89
C LEU A 26 1.30 -11.17 -2.89
N SER A 27 0.58 -12.05 -2.20
CA SER A 27 -0.89 -11.99 -2.11
C SER A 27 -1.38 -10.69 -1.44
N THR A 28 -0.70 -10.25 -0.39
CA THR A 28 -1.01 -8.98 0.29
C THR A 28 -0.73 -7.78 -0.63
N LEU A 29 0.37 -7.82 -1.38
CA LEU A 29 0.70 -6.78 -2.35
C LEU A 29 -0.32 -6.67 -3.48
N GLU A 30 -0.87 -7.80 -3.95
CA GLU A 30 -1.96 -7.80 -4.94
C GLU A 30 -3.24 -7.16 -4.38
N ILE A 31 -3.63 -7.52 -3.15
CA ILE A 31 -4.80 -6.93 -2.49
C ILE A 31 -4.65 -5.43 -2.34
N TRP A 32 -3.48 -4.95 -1.89
CA TRP A 32 -3.22 -3.52 -1.77
C TRP A 32 -3.20 -2.80 -3.13
N SER A 33 -2.76 -3.48 -4.19
CA SER A 33 -2.80 -2.95 -5.56
C SER A 33 -4.23 -2.76 -6.09
N LEU A 34 -5.20 -3.52 -5.59
CA LEU A 34 -6.62 -3.29 -5.86
C LEU A 34 -7.20 -2.22 -4.93
N ARG A 35 -6.93 -2.31 -3.62
CA ARG A 35 -7.43 -1.34 -2.62
C ARG A 35 -6.98 0.08 -2.90
N ILE A 36 -5.83 0.28 -3.53
CA ILE A 36 -5.37 1.63 -3.89
C ILE A 36 -6.36 2.37 -4.78
N LEU A 37 -7.24 1.69 -5.53
CA LEU A 37 -8.22 2.33 -6.39
C LEU A 37 -9.33 3.02 -5.57
N ASP A 38 -9.86 2.31 -4.57
CA ASP A 38 -11.03 2.74 -3.79
C ASP A 38 -10.69 3.43 -2.46
N ALA A 39 -9.55 3.11 -1.85
CA ALA A 39 -9.22 3.57 -0.51
C ALA A 39 -8.89 5.08 -0.46
N PRO A 40 -9.45 5.83 0.51
CA PRO A 40 -9.23 7.26 0.62
C PRO A 40 -7.86 7.62 1.22
N THR A 41 -7.24 6.70 1.97
CA THR A 41 -5.98 6.95 2.70
C THR A 41 -5.00 5.81 2.53
N LEU A 42 -3.71 6.13 2.74
CA LEU A 42 -2.62 5.15 2.73
C LEU A 42 -2.84 4.02 3.75
N GLU A 43 -3.35 4.35 4.94
CA GLU A 43 -3.67 3.39 6.00
C GLU A 43 -4.78 2.43 5.59
N SER A 44 -5.83 2.91 4.90
CA SER A 44 -6.88 2.05 4.37
C SER A 44 -6.38 1.12 3.26
N VAL A 45 -5.43 1.57 2.44
CA VAL A 45 -4.78 0.69 1.45
C VAL A 45 -4.00 -0.41 2.15
N LEU A 46 -3.11 -0.03 3.06
CA LEU A 46 -2.17 -0.91 3.75
C LEU A 46 -2.76 -1.59 4.99
N ALA A 47 -4.08 -1.54 5.17
CA ALA A 47 -4.78 -2.29 6.19
C ALA A 47 -4.56 -3.80 5.99
N ASP A 48 -4.57 -4.56 7.07
CA ASP A 48 -4.38 -6.00 6.98
C ASP A 48 -5.47 -6.64 6.10
N PRO A 49 -5.09 -7.52 5.16
CA PRO A 49 -6.06 -8.33 4.44
C PRO A 49 -6.56 -9.44 5.38
N SER A 50 -7.81 -9.30 5.83
CA SER A 50 -8.56 -10.33 6.58
C SER A 50 -9.04 -11.45 5.67
#